data_AF-A0A1H3QVS1-F1
#
_entry.id   AF-A0A1H3QVS1-F1
#
_cell.length_a   1.000
_cell.length_b   1.000
_cell.length_c   1.000
_cell.angle_alpha   90.00
_cell.angle_beta   90.00
_cell.angle_gamma   90.00
#
_symmetry.space_group_name_H-M   'P 1'
#
loop_
_entity.id
_entity.type
_entity.pdbx_description
1 polymer ?
#
loop_
_entity_poly.entity_id
_entity_poly.type
_entity_poly.pdbx_seq_one_letter_code
_entity_poly.pdbx_strand_id
1 'polypeptide(L)'
;SSARRKHAKREKEPWLLVVSPSLKAFSAVRVVDYYRSRMQIEEGLRDTQSTHYGLDFTSESRIEAERRANLLLIAALIIFALWLTGICLKGTDIERHIKVNSGQGRSPYSVIFLARIARRYVVFELSASMLEQAQALLVDYFDSLERE
;
A
#
# COMPACT_ATOMS: atom_id res chain seq x y z
N SER A 1 -8.90 -19.94 -17.68
CA SER A 1 -10.20 -20.23 -17.05
C SER A 1 -11.24 -19.24 -17.55
N SER A 2 -12.53 -19.61 -17.54
CA SER A 2 -13.66 -18.74 -17.91
C SER A 2 -13.67 -17.40 -17.15
N ALA A 3 -13.31 -17.43 -15.85
CA ALA A 3 -13.18 -16.24 -15.01
C ALA A 3 -12.16 -15.22 -15.55
N ARG A 4 -10.96 -15.66 -15.97
CA ARG A 4 -9.93 -14.76 -16.54
C ARG A 4 -10.41 -14.04 -17.80
N ARG A 5 -11.18 -14.72 -18.66
CA ARG A 5 -11.76 -14.10 -19.87
C ARG A 5 -12.86 -13.09 -19.53
N LYS A 6 -13.67 -13.35 -18.50
CA LYS A 6 -14.68 -12.40 -18.00
C LYS A 6 -14.04 -11.15 -17.40
N HIS A 7 -13.00 -11.29 -16.57
CA HIS A 7 -12.25 -10.15 -16.06
C HIS A 7 -11.61 -9.34 -17.19
N ALA A 8 -10.90 -10.00 -18.13
CA ALA A 8 -10.28 -9.32 -19.27
C ALA A 8 -11.29 -8.61 -20.19
N LYS A 9 -12.55 -9.06 -20.25
CA LYS A 9 -13.62 -8.38 -21.00
C LYS A 9 -14.12 -7.14 -20.26
N ARG A 10 -14.26 -7.20 -18.94
CA ARG A 10 -14.64 -6.07 -18.08
C ARG A 10 -13.59 -4.96 -18.06
N GLU A 11 -12.30 -5.32 -18.11
CA GLU A 11 -11.20 -4.36 -18.23
C GLU A 11 -11.12 -3.67 -19.61
N LYS A 12 -11.89 -4.13 -20.61
CA LYS A 12 -11.97 -3.50 -21.94
C LYS A 12 -13.14 -2.53 -22.09
N GLU A 13 -14.04 -2.46 -21.12
CA GLU A 13 -15.14 -1.51 -21.14
C GLU A 13 -14.61 -0.10 -20.78
N PRO A 14 -14.98 0.95 -21.52
CA PRO A 14 -14.52 2.30 -21.23
C PRO A 14 -15.07 2.75 -19.87
N TRP A 15 -14.18 3.25 -19.00
CA TRP A 15 -14.58 3.73 -17.68
C TRP A 15 -15.18 5.13 -17.80
N LEU A 16 -16.44 5.29 -17.37
CA LEU A 16 -17.06 6.60 -17.19
C LEU A 16 -16.85 7.05 -15.75
N LEU A 17 -15.99 8.05 -15.55
CA LEU A 17 -15.72 8.63 -14.24
C LEU A 17 -16.64 9.83 -14.01
N VAL A 18 -17.45 9.78 -12.96
CA VAL A 18 -18.25 10.92 -12.48
C VAL A 18 -17.53 11.51 -11.28
N VAL A 19 -17.20 12.79 -11.34
CA VAL A 19 -16.47 13.51 -10.29
C VAL A 19 -17.30 14.63 -9.71
N SER A 20 -17.02 14.99 -8.45
CA SER A 20 -17.69 16.12 -7.79
C SER A 20 -17.35 17.45 -8.49
N PRO A 21 -18.25 18.44 -8.46
CA PRO A 21 -17.97 19.78 -8.99
C PRO A 21 -16.75 20.46 -8.36
N SER A 22 -16.40 20.09 -7.13
CA SER A 22 -15.19 20.57 -6.44
C SER A 22 -13.89 20.17 -7.14
N LEU A 23 -13.90 19.13 -7.97
CA LEU A 23 -12.73 18.67 -8.73
C LEU A 23 -12.60 19.35 -10.10
N LYS A 24 -13.39 20.40 -10.39
CA LYS A 24 -13.38 21.11 -11.68
C LYS A 24 -12.01 21.73 -12.03
N ALA A 25 -11.18 22.03 -11.02
CA ALA A 25 -9.83 22.55 -11.21
C ALA A 25 -8.85 21.48 -11.74
N PHE A 26 -9.16 20.19 -11.57
CA PHE A 26 -8.30 19.09 -12.02
C PHE A 26 -8.55 18.74 -13.48
N SER A 27 -7.48 18.45 -14.22
CA SER A 27 -7.60 17.93 -15.58
C SER A 27 -8.15 16.50 -15.58
N ALA A 28 -8.79 16.09 -16.67
CA ALA A 28 -9.30 14.73 -16.82
C ALA A 28 -8.21 13.66 -16.66
N VAL A 29 -6.98 13.96 -17.12
CA VAL A 29 -5.82 13.08 -16.93
C VAL A 29 -5.50 12.90 -15.44
N ARG A 30 -5.46 13.99 -14.66
CA ARG A 30 -5.23 13.93 -13.21
C ARG A 30 -6.32 13.13 -12.50
N VAL A 31 -7.58 13.34 -12.87
CA VAL A 31 -8.70 12.56 -12.32
C VAL A 31 -8.52 11.06 -12.58
N VAL A 32 -8.11 10.67 -13.79
CA VAL A 32 -7.84 9.27 -14.13
C VAL A 32 -6.65 8.72 -13.32
N ASP A 33 -5.59 9.52 -13.15
CA ASP A 33 -4.42 9.12 -12.36
C ASP A 33 -4.78 8.92 -10.88
N TYR A 34 -5.60 9.78 -10.29
CA TYR A 34 -6.14 9.54 -8.94
C TYR A 34 -7.03 8.30 -8.88
N TYR A 35 -7.88 8.10 -9.89
CA TYR A 35 -8.76 6.93 -9.94
C TYR A 35 -7.97 5.62 -10.06
N ARG A 36 -6.78 5.63 -10.68
CA ARG A 36 -5.89 4.47 -10.74
C ARG A 36 -5.51 3.94 -9.35
N SER A 37 -5.41 4.82 -8.35
CA SER A 37 -5.12 4.45 -6.95
C SER A 37 -6.18 3.53 -6.35
N ARG A 38 -7.42 3.53 -6.88
CA ARG A 38 -8.51 2.63 -6.45
C ARG A 38 -8.10 1.15 -6.56
N MET A 39 -7.40 0.77 -7.63
CA MET A 39 -6.97 -0.62 -7.83
C MET A 39 -5.97 -1.05 -6.75
N GLN A 40 -5.00 -0.18 -6.42
CA GLN A 40 -4.00 -0.45 -5.39
C GLN A 40 -4.65 -0.63 -4.01
N ILE A 41 -5.67 0.18 -3.70
CA ILE A 41 -6.41 0.07 -2.43
C ILE A 41 -7.18 -1.26 -2.37
N GLU A 42 -7.89 -1.62 -3.45
CA GLU A 42 -8.65 -2.88 -3.50
C GLU A 42 -7.74 -4.12 -3.40
N GLU A 43 -6.59 -4.09 -4.08
CA GLU A 43 -5.59 -5.15 -3.99
C GLU A 43 -4.99 -5.24 -2.58
N GLY A 44 -4.64 -4.11 -1.95
CA GLY A 44 -4.13 -4.09 -0.58
C GLY A 44 -5.13 -4.63 0.45
N LEU A 45 -6.42 -4.29 0.30
CA LEU A 45 -7.49 -4.84 1.14
C LEU A 45 -7.66 -6.35 0.91
N ARG A 46 -7.65 -6.81 -0.35
CA ARG A 46 -7.76 -8.23 -0.69
C ARG A 46 -6.56 -9.02 -0.15
N ASP A 47 -5.36 -8.49 -0.26
CA ASP A 47 -4.14 -9.12 0.27
C ASP A 47 -4.19 -9.20 1.79
N THR A 48 -4.69 -8.16 2.46
CA THR A 48 -4.90 -8.16 3.93
C THR A 48 -5.90 -9.24 4.35
N GLN A 49 -6.91 -9.49 3.53
CA GLN A 49 -7.91 -10.53 3.76
C GLN A 49 -7.42 -11.95 3.43
N SER A 50 -6.30 -12.09 2.72
CA SER A 50 -5.75 -13.40 2.34
C SER A 50 -5.33 -14.23 3.55
N THR A 51 -5.73 -15.50 3.58
CA THR A 51 -5.39 -16.45 4.63
C THR A 51 -3.89 -16.77 4.69
N HIS A 52 -3.22 -16.90 3.54
CA HIS A 52 -1.82 -17.34 3.49
C HIS A 52 -0.81 -16.18 3.50
N TYR A 53 -1.20 -15.03 2.96
CA TYR A 53 -0.28 -13.91 2.73
C TYR A 53 -0.68 -12.62 3.50
N GLY A 54 -1.93 -12.58 3.99
CA GLY A 54 -2.53 -11.48 4.73
C GLY A 54 -2.62 -11.75 6.23
N LEU A 55 -3.71 -11.24 6.82
CA LEU A 55 -4.03 -11.32 8.25
C LEU A 55 -5.27 -12.21 8.51
N ASP A 56 -5.69 -12.98 7.49
CA ASP A 56 -6.74 -14.00 7.57
C ASP A 56 -8.08 -13.54 8.17
N PHE A 57 -8.61 -12.42 7.67
CA PHE A 57 -9.91 -11.91 8.10
C PHE A 57 -11.11 -12.69 7.55
N THR A 58 -10.89 -13.60 6.59
CA THR A 58 -11.97 -14.28 5.86
C THR A 58 -12.32 -15.66 6.41
N SER A 59 -11.44 -16.27 7.21
CA SER A 59 -11.64 -17.64 7.70
C SER A 59 -12.79 -17.76 8.70
N GLU A 60 -13.16 -16.66 9.37
CA GLU A 60 -14.04 -16.73 10.52
C GLU A 60 -15.31 -15.87 10.35
N SER A 61 -16.34 -16.46 9.72
CA SER A 61 -17.65 -15.83 9.48
C SER A 61 -18.38 -15.41 10.77
N ARG A 62 -17.93 -15.87 11.93
CA ARG A 62 -18.54 -15.67 13.26
C ARG A 62 -17.90 -14.58 14.12
N ILE A 63 -16.92 -13.82 13.60
CA ILE A 63 -16.36 -12.69 14.37
C ILE A 63 -17.38 -11.56 14.46
N GLU A 64 -17.69 -11.10 15.68
CA GLU A 64 -18.52 -9.93 15.97
C GLU A 64 -17.95 -8.66 15.32
N ALA A 65 -18.83 -7.73 14.95
CA ALA A 65 -18.43 -6.50 14.21
C ALA A 65 -17.37 -5.68 14.96
N GLU A 66 -17.49 -5.57 16.29
CA GLU A 66 -16.51 -4.86 17.13
C GLU A 66 -15.14 -5.53 17.10
N ARG A 67 -15.10 -6.86 17.22
CA ARG A 67 -13.84 -7.62 17.14
C ARG A 67 -13.22 -7.49 15.74
N ARG A 68 -14.01 -7.47 14.67
CA ARG A 68 -13.50 -7.21 13.31
C ARG A 68 -12.90 -5.81 13.19
N ALA A 69 -13.57 -4.79 13.74
CA ALA A 69 -13.06 -3.43 13.74
C ALA A 69 -11.71 -3.32 14.48
N ASN A 70 -11.59 -3.93 15.65
CA ASN A 70 -10.33 -3.96 16.41
C ASN A 70 -9.21 -4.67 15.64
N LEU A 71 -9.51 -5.82 15.02
CA LEU A 71 -8.52 -6.53 14.23
C LEU A 71 -8.10 -5.72 12.98
N LEU A 72 -9.03 -5.04 12.31
CA LEU A 72 -8.73 -4.13 11.20
C LEU A 72 -7.86 -2.93 11.64
N LEU A 73 -8.10 -2.39 12.84
CA LEU A 73 -7.26 -1.35 13.41
C LEU A 73 -5.84 -1.87 13.67
N ILE A 74 -5.71 -3.05 14.27
CA ILE A 74 -4.40 -3.70 14.49
C ILE A 74 -3.69 -3.94 13.15
N ALA A 75 -4.42 -4.42 12.14
CA ALA A 75 -3.91 -4.60 10.78
C ALA A 75 -3.38 -3.29 10.19
N ALA A 76 -4.17 -2.21 10.29
CA ALA A 76 -3.77 -0.89 9.81
C ALA A 76 -2.51 -0.39 10.51
N LEU A 77 -2.40 -0.57 11.83
CA LEU A 77 -1.21 -0.22 12.60
C LEU A 77 0.03 -1.04 12.20
N ILE A 78 -0.14 -2.35 11.97
CA ILE A 78 0.94 -3.21 11.48
C ILE A 78 1.41 -2.76 10.10
N ILE A 79 0.49 -2.51 9.17
CA ILE A 79 0.80 -2.03 7.83
C ILE A 79 1.51 -0.68 7.90
N PHE A 80 1.06 0.23 8.76
CA PHE A 80 1.68 1.52 8.99
C PHE A 80 3.11 1.37 9.53
N ALA A 81 3.34 0.53 10.55
CA ALA A 81 4.67 0.26 11.08
C ALA A 81 5.62 -0.36 10.05
N LEU A 82 5.12 -1.29 9.23
CA LEU A 82 5.88 -1.86 8.11
C LEU A 82 6.19 -0.82 7.04
N TRP A 83 5.28 0.10 6.78
CA TRP A 83 5.50 1.19 5.83
C TRP A 83 6.61 2.14 6.32
N LEU A 84 6.58 2.57 7.58
CA LEU A 84 7.63 3.38 8.20
C LEU A 84 9.00 2.68 8.09
N THR A 85 9.05 1.42 8.51
CA THR A 85 10.26 0.59 8.44
C THR A 85 10.78 0.48 7.02
N GLY A 86 9.90 0.22 6.06
CA GLY A 86 10.26 0.04 4.66
C GLY A 86 10.79 1.30 4.01
N ILE A 87 10.27 2.48 4.38
CA ILE A 87 10.78 3.77 3.90
C ILE A 87 12.21 3.99 4.39
N CYS A 88 12.46 3.76 5.68
CA CYS A 88 13.80 3.89 6.24
C CYS A 88 14.80 2.92 5.59
N LEU A 89 14.33 1.76 5.11
CA LEU A 89 15.17 0.78 4.43
C LEU A 89 15.43 1.12 2.95
N LYS A 90 14.61 1.95 2.32
CA LYS A 90 14.82 2.33 0.91
C LYS A 90 16.15 3.05 0.74
N GLY A 91 16.94 2.63 -0.25
CA GLY A 91 18.25 3.19 -0.56
C GLY A 91 19.39 2.73 0.35
N THR A 92 19.10 1.99 1.42
CA THR A 92 20.11 1.43 2.33
C THR A 92 20.81 0.20 1.74
N ASP A 93 21.93 -0.18 2.34
CA ASP A 93 22.58 -1.46 2.01
C ASP A 93 21.68 -2.66 2.31
N ILE A 94 20.81 -2.58 3.32
CA ILE A 94 19.89 -3.66 3.67
C ILE A 94 18.92 -3.93 2.52
N GLU A 95 18.35 -2.89 1.88
CA GLU A 95 17.55 -3.08 0.67
C GLU A 95 18.36 -3.75 -0.45
N ARG A 96 19.63 -3.35 -0.62
CA ARG A 96 20.51 -3.95 -1.64
C ARG A 96 20.76 -5.44 -1.41
N HIS A 97 20.86 -5.88 -0.15
CA HIS A 97 21.05 -7.29 0.20
C HIS A 97 19.76 -8.10 0.08
N ILE A 98 18.60 -7.48 0.29
CA ILE A 98 17.28 -8.14 0.17
C ILE A 98 16.85 -8.25 -1.30
N LYS A 99 17.13 -7.23 -2.12
CA LYS A 99 16.70 -7.23 -3.52
C LYS A 99 17.51 -8.24 -4.34
N VAL A 100 16.80 -9.10 -5.06
CA VAL A 100 17.42 -10.08 -5.97
C VAL A 100 17.94 -9.41 -7.25
N ASN A 101 17.29 -8.32 -7.69
CA ASN A 101 17.67 -7.59 -8.89
C ASN A 101 18.50 -6.34 -8.53
N SER A 102 19.74 -6.30 -9.03
CA SER A 102 20.72 -5.22 -8.80
C SER A 102 20.57 -4.03 -9.77
N GLY A 103 19.63 -4.08 -10.72
CA GLY A 103 19.38 -2.99 -11.67
C GLY A 103 19.06 -1.65 -10.98
N GLN A 104 19.48 -0.56 -11.62
CA GLN A 104 19.26 0.83 -11.16
C GLN A 104 17.79 1.30 -11.27
N GLY A 105 16.87 0.43 -11.70
CA GLY A 105 15.45 0.74 -11.84
C GLY A 105 14.69 0.80 -10.51
N ARG A 106 13.38 1.08 -10.60
CA ARG A 106 12.47 1.03 -9.45
C ARG A 106 12.59 -0.33 -8.76
N SER A 107 12.76 -0.30 -7.44
CA SER A 107 12.81 -1.52 -6.62
C SER A 107 11.56 -2.38 -6.91
N PRO A 108 11.72 -3.68 -7.20
CA PRO A 108 10.60 -4.56 -7.54
C PRO A 108 9.69 -4.84 -6.34
N TYR A 109 10.16 -4.51 -5.13
CA TYR A 109 9.44 -4.74 -3.89
C TYR A 109 8.74 -3.47 -3.42
N SER A 110 7.46 -3.64 -3.05
CA SER A 110 6.73 -2.61 -2.31
C SER A 110 7.44 -2.35 -0.97
N VAL A 111 7.27 -1.13 -0.46
CA VAL A 111 7.84 -0.68 0.82
C VAL A 111 7.47 -1.65 1.97
N ILE A 112 6.20 -2.05 2.04
CA ILE A 112 5.69 -2.97 3.06
C ILE A 112 6.33 -4.36 2.91
N PHE A 113 6.46 -4.87 1.67
CA PHE A 113 7.07 -6.18 1.43
C PHE A 113 8.55 -6.20 1.79
N LEU A 114 9.28 -5.14 1.44
CA LEU A 114 10.68 -4.94 1.82
C LEU A 114 10.85 -4.99 3.35
N ALA A 115 10.02 -4.24 4.09
CA ALA A 115 10.03 -4.25 5.54
C ALA A 115 9.71 -5.62 6.14
N ARG A 116 8.73 -6.34 5.58
CA ARG A 116 8.36 -7.69 6.02
C ARG A 116 9.53 -8.66 5.89
N ILE A 117 10.27 -8.60 4.78
CA ILE A 117 11.46 -9.43 4.62
C ILE A 117 12.55 -9.00 5.58
N ALA A 118 12.83 -7.69 5.65
CA ALA A 118 13.89 -7.15 6.50
C ALA A 118 13.72 -7.55 7.97
N ARG A 119 12.48 -7.51 8.50
CA ARG A 119 12.18 -7.94 9.88
C ARG A 119 12.59 -9.39 10.18
N ARG A 120 12.68 -10.25 9.16
CA ARG A 120 13.11 -11.65 9.33
C ARG A 120 14.64 -11.79 9.43
N TYR A 121 15.38 -10.80 8.95
CA TYR A 121 16.85 -10.82 8.87
C TYR A 121 17.53 -9.77 9.74
N VAL A 122 16.80 -8.74 10.18
CA VAL A 122 17.30 -7.60 10.94
C VAL A 122 16.35 -7.31 12.09
N VAL A 123 16.90 -7.25 13.30
CA VAL A 123 16.20 -6.65 14.44
C VAL A 123 16.18 -5.15 14.17
N PHE A 124 15.01 -4.66 13.75
CA PHE A 124 14.84 -3.25 13.43
C PHE A 124 14.25 -2.54 14.64
N GLU A 125 15.03 -1.67 15.26
CA GLU A 125 14.53 -0.73 16.26
C GLU A 125 14.09 0.55 15.54
N LEU A 126 12.84 0.96 15.73
CA LEU A 126 12.38 2.27 15.30
C LEU A 126 13.02 3.33 16.22
N SER A 127 14.18 3.83 15.83
CA SER A 127 14.80 4.98 16.51
C SER A 127 13.93 6.23 16.38
N ALA A 128 13.99 7.13 17.37
CA ALA A 128 13.27 8.40 17.35
C ALA A 128 13.59 9.22 16.09
N SER A 129 14.85 9.24 15.65
CA SER A 129 15.28 9.92 14.42
C SER A 129 14.62 9.36 13.15
N MET A 130 14.31 8.06 13.11
CA MET A 130 13.60 7.46 11.97
C MET A 130 12.13 7.85 11.95
N LEU A 131 11.51 7.98 13.12
CA LEU A 131 10.15 8.51 13.23
C LEU A 131 10.07 9.96 12.76
N GLU A 132 11.04 10.80 13.15
CA GLU A 132 11.14 12.18 12.68
C GLU A 132 11.32 12.28 11.16
N GLN A 133 12.18 11.44 10.57
CA GLN A 133 12.36 11.39 9.12
C GLN A 133 11.09 10.93 8.39
N ALA A 134 10.42 9.91 8.91
CA ALA A 134 9.18 9.44 8.32
C ALA A 134 8.04 10.47 8.46
N GLN A 135 8.00 11.18 9.58
CA GLN A 135 7.09 12.31 9.79
C GLN A 135 7.36 13.43 8.78
N ALA A 136 8.62 13.82 8.58
CA ALA A 136 8.99 14.83 7.59
C ALA A 136 8.55 14.43 6.18
N LEU A 137 8.82 13.17 5.78
CA LEU A 137 8.39 12.65 4.48
C LEU A 137 6.86 12.60 4.33
N LEU A 138 6.11 12.32 5.41
CA LEU A 138 4.66 12.36 5.41
C LEU A 138 4.13 13.78 5.26
N VAL A 139 4.69 14.73 6.01
CA VAL A 139 4.30 16.15 5.92
C VAL A 139 4.58 16.67 4.51
N ASP A 140 5.76 16.43 3.97
CA ASP A 140 6.11 16.83 2.60
C ASP A 140 5.15 16.19 1.56
N TYR A 141 4.78 14.92 1.76
CA TYR A 141 3.81 14.23 0.91
C TYR A 141 2.43 14.88 0.96
N PHE A 142 1.89 15.17 2.15
CA PHE A 142 0.60 15.84 2.29
C PHE A 142 0.63 17.27 1.77
N ASP A 143 1.70 18.02 2.04
CA ASP A 143 1.89 19.36 1.52
C ASP A 143 2.03 19.37 -0.01
N SER A 144 2.59 18.32 -0.61
CA SER A 144 2.64 18.16 -2.07
C SER A 144 1.26 17.88 -2.65
N LEU A 145 0.40 17.15 -1.94
CA LEU A 145 -0.99 16.90 -2.33
C LEU A 145 -1.87 18.15 -2.19
N GLU A 146 -1.60 19.03 -1.22
CA GLU A 146 -2.33 20.28 -1.02
C GLU A 146 -1.91 21.40 -1.97
N ARG A 147 -0.64 21.40 -2.41
CA ARG A 147 -0.09 22.38 -3.36
C ARG A 147 -0.43 22.12 -4.83
N GLU A 148 -0.92 20.93 -5.16
CA GLU A 148 -1.22 20.49 -6.55
C GLU A 148 -2.71 20.42 -6.89
#